data_AF-A0A940I911-F1
#
_entry.id   AF-A0A940I911-F1
#
_cell.length_a   1.000
_cell.length_b   1.000
_cell.length_c   1.000
_cell.angle_alpha   90.00
_cell.angle_beta   90.00
_cell.angle_gamma   90.00
#
_symmetry.space_group_name_H-M   'P 1'
#
loop_
_entity.id
_entity.type
_entity.pdbx_description
1 polymer ?
#
loop_
_entity_poly.entity_id
_entity_poly.type
_entity_poly.pdbx_seq_one_letter_code
_entity_poly.pdbx_strand_id
1 'polypeptide(L)'
;MARKISAFLIISYFVLLLFLYFIPLNLSGNGRSSDKLVHFFIFACGGLLLIALKHSGNKKMFVLFGTAVFLSAFALEPIQGLLKYRVCDIMDAFANFIGLGTVLLGYQFLKVAKRFIVFSLLMLMPFYLFFSFSQLHGTFKENFGTPLHLFLDLLLYFSITYLALIVGMIHKIKAVFWVFAIQILVLPLLINQLPFNTEYSALYPIFSYSGTAAAALLFFLLKGRKEQN
;
A
#
# COMPACT_ATOMS: atom_id res chain seq x y z
N MET A 1 -24.40 -13.04 -11.64
CA MET A 1 -23.57 -13.44 -10.47
C MET A 1 -22.69 -12.29 -9.97
N ALA A 2 -21.88 -11.66 -10.82
CA ALA A 2 -20.96 -10.57 -10.45
C ALA A 2 -21.63 -9.39 -9.68
N ARG A 3 -22.83 -8.96 -10.07
CA ARG A 3 -23.54 -7.86 -9.40
C ARG A 3 -23.92 -8.15 -7.94
N LYS A 4 -24.30 -9.39 -7.62
CA LYS A 4 -24.64 -9.80 -6.25
C LYS A 4 -23.38 -9.82 -5.37
N ILE A 5 -22.27 -10.32 -5.91
CA ILE A 5 -20.96 -10.32 -5.23
C ILE A 5 -20.47 -8.89 -5.00
N SER A 6 -20.53 -8.01 -6.02
CA SER A 6 -20.17 -6.59 -5.86
C SER A 6 -21.01 -5.88 -4.80
N ALA A 7 -22.32 -6.12 -4.77
CA ALA A 7 -23.20 -5.55 -3.76
C ALA A 7 -22.85 -6.04 -2.35
N PHE A 8 -22.62 -7.35 -2.18
CA PHE A 8 -22.19 -7.92 -0.92
C PHE A 8 -20.86 -7.33 -0.43
N LEU A 9 -19.86 -7.18 -1.31
CA LEU A 9 -18.57 -6.59 -0.97
C LEU A 9 -18.71 -5.12 -0.54
N ILE A 10 -19.53 -4.34 -1.24
CA ILE A 10 -19.79 -2.93 -0.91
C ILE A 10 -20.48 -2.82 0.45
N ILE A 11 -21.51 -3.62 0.71
CA ILE A 11 -22.22 -3.65 1.99
C ILE A 11 -21.26 -4.05 3.11
N SER A 12 -20.50 -5.13 2.92
CA SER A 12 -19.53 -5.62 3.90
C SER A 12 -18.46 -4.58 4.20
N TYR A 13 -17.98 -3.87 3.18
CA TYR A 13 -17.05 -2.76 3.34
C TYR A 13 -17.64 -1.64 4.19
N PHE A 14 -18.86 -1.18 3.91
CA PHE A 14 -19.47 -0.08 4.68
C PHE A 14 -19.81 -0.50 6.11
N VAL A 15 -20.25 -1.74 6.33
CA VAL A 15 -20.46 -2.29 7.68
C VAL A 15 -19.14 -2.29 8.45
N LEU A 16 -18.06 -2.77 7.84
CA LEU A 16 -16.74 -2.78 8.46
C LEU A 16 -16.21 -1.36 8.70
N LEU A 17 -16.38 -0.45 7.73
CA LEU A 17 -15.99 0.95 7.83
C LEU A 17 -16.67 1.59 9.04
N LEU A 18 -18.00 1.53 9.11
CA LEU A 18 -18.76 2.11 10.22
C LEU A 18 -18.36 1.45 11.55
N PHE A 19 -18.23 0.12 11.60
CA PHE A 19 -17.80 -0.55 12.82
C PHE A 19 -16.44 -0.04 13.32
N LEU A 20 -15.43 0.04 12.44
CA LEU A 20 -14.09 0.52 12.79
C LEU A 20 -14.06 2.02 13.12
N TYR A 21 -14.90 2.82 12.46
CA TYR A 21 -14.99 4.27 12.70
C TYR A 21 -15.64 4.59 14.05
N PHE A 22 -16.62 3.80 14.50
CA PHE A 22 -17.40 4.09 15.70
C PHE A 22 -17.01 3.27 16.93
N ILE A 23 -16.09 2.31 16.81
CA ILE A 23 -15.59 1.57 17.97
C ILE A 23 -14.52 2.39 18.72
N PRO A 24 -14.56 2.46 20.07
CA PRO A 24 -13.55 3.16 20.86
C PRO A 24 -12.24 2.36 20.87
N LEU A 25 -11.44 2.53 19.82
CA LEU A 25 -10.10 1.94 19.73
C LEU A 25 -9.13 2.73 20.62
N ASN A 26 -9.03 2.34 21.88
CA ASN A 26 -7.94 2.75 22.77
C ASN A 26 -6.71 1.87 22.51
N LEU A 27 -6.00 2.15 21.41
CA LEU A 27 -4.72 1.50 21.16
C LEU A 27 -3.67 2.10 22.09
N SER A 28 -3.23 1.31 23.06
CA SER A 28 -2.24 1.72 24.07
C SER A 28 -0.88 1.94 23.42
N GLY A 29 -0.41 3.19 23.40
CA GLY A 29 0.91 3.57 22.90
C GLY A 29 0.90 4.94 22.25
N ASN A 30 1.25 5.96 23.04
CA ASN A 30 1.61 7.33 22.63
C ASN A 30 0.71 8.02 21.58
N GLY A 31 -0.39 8.61 22.06
CA GLY A 31 -1.06 9.74 21.43
C GLY A 31 -2.14 9.40 20.40
N ARG A 32 -2.79 10.45 19.89
CA ARG A 32 -3.86 10.47 18.87
C ARG A 32 -3.50 9.76 17.55
N SER A 33 -2.35 9.08 17.44
CA SER A 33 -1.78 8.60 16.17
C SER A 33 -2.24 7.19 15.74
N SER A 34 -2.71 6.37 16.67
CA SER A 34 -2.97 4.95 16.37
C SER A 34 -4.25 4.71 15.56
N ASP A 35 -5.27 5.55 15.73
CA ASP A 35 -6.51 5.40 14.96
C ASP A 35 -6.36 5.89 13.49
N LYS A 36 -5.41 6.81 13.22
CA LYS A 36 -5.08 7.31 11.88
C LYS A 36 -4.63 6.20 10.94
N LEU A 37 -3.97 5.17 11.49
CA LEU A 37 -3.63 3.98 10.72
C LEU A 37 -4.88 3.20 10.30
N VAL A 38 -5.90 3.15 11.16
CA VAL A 38 -7.18 2.49 10.86
C VAL A 38 -7.91 3.29 9.76
N HIS A 39 -7.97 4.61 9.90
CA HIS A 39 -8.51 5.54 8.89
C HIS A 39 -7.81 5.37 7.53
N PHE A 40 -6.48 5.42 7.51
CA PHE A 40 -5.70 5.19 6.30
C PHE A 40 -6.00 3.81 5.69
N PHE A 41 -5.96 2.75 6.51
CA PHE A 41 -6.08 1.38 6.03
C PHE A 41 -7.47 1.08 5.46
N ILE A 42 -8.54 1.49 6.15
CA ILE A 42 -9.90 1.22 5.69
C ILE A 42 -10.21 1.95 4.39
N PHE A 43 -9.74 3.19 4.21
CA PHE A 43 -9.90 3.92 2.96
C PHE A 43 -9.00 3.40 1.83
N ALA A 44 -7.81 2.87 2.16
CA ALA A 44 -7.00 2.12 1.20
C ALA A 44 -7.74 0.85 0.71
N CYS A 45 -8.39 0.09 1.61
CA CYS A 45 -9.26 -1.02 1.22
C CYS A 45 -10.41 -0.57 0.31
N GLY A 46 -11.01 0.60 0.59
CA GLY A 46 -12.01 1.22 -0.27
C GLY A 46 -11.47 1.50 -1.68
N GLY A 47 -10.26 2.05 -1.78
CA GLY A 47 -9.56 2.25 -3.06
C GLY A 47 -9.32 0.95 -3.83
N LEU A 48 -8.94 -0.13 -3.14
CA LEU A 48 -8.74 -1.45 -3.77
C LEU A 48 -10.05 -2.01 -4.31
N LEU A 49 -11.14 -1.89 -3.54
CA LEU A 49 -12.47 -2.32 -3.97
C LEU A 49 -12.96 -1.49 -5.16
N LEU A 50 -12.67 -0.19 -5.20
CA LEU A 50 -12.95 0.68 -6.36
C LEU A 50 -12.25 0.17 -7.63
N ILE A 51 -10.97 -0.20 -7.53
CA ILE A 51 -10.22 -0.79 -8.64
C ILE A 51 -10.84 -2.11 -9.08
N ALA A 52 -11.20 -2.98 -8.13
CA ALA A 52 -11.84 -4.26 -8.44
C ALA A 52 -13.19 -4.05 -9.16
N LEU A 53 -14.01 -3.10 -8.69
CA LEU A 53 -15.28 -2.75 -9.34
C LEU A 53 -15.08 -2.18 -10.74
N LYS A 54 -14.08 -1.31 -10.94
CA LYS A 54 -13.71 -0.81 -12.26
C LYS A 54 -13.38 -1.94 -13.22
N HIS A 55 -12.62 -2.94 -12.78
CA HIS A 55 -12.26 -4.10 -13.59
C HIS A 55 -13.40 -5.09 -13.81
N SER A 56 -14.41 -5.12 -12.94
CA SER A 56 -15.62 -5.95 -13.12
C SER A 56 -16.54 -5.49 -14.26
N GLY A 57 -16.31 -4.30 -14.82
CA GLY A 57 -17.16 -3.70 -15.87
C GLY A 57 -18.49 -3.12 -15.34
N ASN A 58 -18.78 -3.24 -14.05
CA ASN A 58 -20.04 -2.76 -13.46
C ASN A 58 -20.01 -1.25 -13.18
N LYS A 59 -20.16 -0.44 -14.24
CA LYS A 59 -20.10 1.04 -14.19
C LYS A 59 -21.02 1.66 -13.14
N LYS A 60 -22.26 1.15 -13.01
CA LYS A 60 -23.23 1.69 -12.04
C LYS A 60 -22.75 1.54 -10.59
N MET A 61 -22.28 0.34 -10.22
CA MET A 61 -21.76 0.11 -8.86
C MET A 61 -20.43 0.82 -8.63
N PHE A 62 -19.58 0.94 -9.65
CA PHE A 62 -18.34 1.71 -9.57
C PHE A 62 -18.62 3.18 -9.25
N VAL A 63 -19.54 3.83 -9.97
CA VAL A 63 -19.90 5.23 -9.71
C VAL A 63 -20.55 5.38 -8.34
N LEU A 64 -21.54 4.54 -8.02
CA LEU A 64 -22.21 4.57 -6.71
C LEU A 64 -21.22 4.43 -5.55
N PHE A 65 -20.36 3.41 -5.61
CA PHE A 65 -19.37 3.16 -4.58
C PHE A 65 -18.31 4.25 -4.53
N GLY A 66 -17.85 4.75 -5.69
CA GLY A 66 -16.86 5.83 -5.76
C GLY A 66 -17.36 7.10 -5.11
N THR A 67 -18.59 7.51 -5.42
CA THR A 67 -19.23 8.66 -4.78
C THR A 67 -19.41 8.41 -3.28
N ALA A 68 -19.90 7.24 -2.89
CA ALA A 68 -20.14 6.93 -1.47
C ALA A 68 -18.85 6.90 -0.65
N VAL A 69 -17.77 6.28 -1.15
CA VAL A 69 -16.47 6.24 -0.47
C VAL A 69 -15.87 7.63 -0.39
N PHE A 70 -15.89 8.41 -1.48
CA PHE A 70 -15.37 9.76 -1.48
C PHE A 70 -16.12 10.68 -0.48
N LEU A 71 -17.45 10.61 -0.47
CA LEU A 71 -18.26 11.36 0.50
C LEU A 71 -17.98 10.88 1.93
N SER A 72 -17.83 9.57 2.15
CA SER A 72 -17.54 9.04 3.49
C SER A 72 -16.19 9.50 4.03
N ALA A 73 -15.18 9.71 3.17
CA ALA A 73 -13.86 10.23 3.58
C ALA A 73 -13.95 11.63 4.21
N PHE A 74 -14.95 12.42 3.81
CA PHE A 74 -15.20 13.76 4.32
C PHE A 74 -16.23 13.78 5.45
N ALA A 75 -17.35 13.07 5.28
CA ALA A 75 -18.52 13.19 6.13
C ALA A 75 -18.40 12.43 7.45
N LEU A 76 -17.63 11.34 7.49
CA LEU A 76 -17.56 10.51 8.70
C LEU A 76 -16.84 11.21 9.86
N GLU A 77 -15.89 12.09 9.58
CA GLU A 77 -15.11 12.77 10.61
C GLU A 77 -15.96 13.76 11.43
N PRO A 78 -16.72 14.70 10.83
CA PRO A 78 -17.67 15.52 11.58
C PRO A 78 -18.69 14.71 12.37
N ILE A 79 -19.17 13.58 11.81
CA ILE A 79 -20.15 12.71 12.47
C ILE A 79 -19.51 12.02 13.69
N GLN A 80 -18.29 11.53 13.56
CA GLN A 80 -17.55 10.91 14.66
C GLN A 80 -17.24 11.92 15.78
N GLY A 81 -16.97 13.18 15.40
CA GLY A 81 -16.79 14.30 16.33
C GLY A 81 -18.02 14.66 17.17
N LEU A 82 -19.21 14.12 16.85
CA LEU A 82 -20.42 14.26 17.70
C LEU A 82 -20.44 13.27 18.87
N LEU A 83 -19.57 12.26 18.90
CA LEU A 83 -19.51 11.28 19.97
C LEU A 83 -18.79 11.87 21.19
N LYS A 84 -19.35 11.67 22.38
CA LYS A 84 -18.84 12.26 23.64
C LYS A 84 -17.37 11.95 23.96
N TYR A 85 -16.82 10.87 23.41
CA TYR A 85 -15.45 10.40 23.67
C TYR A 85 -14.49 10.67 22.50
N ARG A 86 -14.94 11.36 21.46
CA ARG A 86 -14.16 11.68 20.26
C ARG A 86 -14.16 13.19 20.01
N VAL A 87 -13.08 13.67 19.41
CA VAL A 87 -12.95 15.04 18.92
C VAL A 87 -12.73 14.94 17.43
N CYS A 88 -13.37 15.82 16.66
CA CYS A 88 -13.11 15.96 15.23
C CYS A 88 -11.62 16.29 15.02
N ASP A 89 -10.86 15.38 14.41
CA ASP A 89 -9.44 15.53 14.13
C ASP A 89 -9.22 15.63 12.61
N ILE A 90 -8.75 16.81 12.17
CA ILE A 90 -8.47 17.07 10.75
C ILE A 90 -7.46 16.07 10.18
N MET A 91 -6.56 15.56 11.02
CA MET A 91 -5.55 14.60 10.60
C MET A 91 -6.15 13.22 10.30
N ASP A 92 -7.31 12.88 10.88
CA ASP A 92 -8.03 11.63 10.59
C ASP A 92 -8.70 11.72 9.22
N ALA A 93 -9.35 12.86 8.93
CA ALA A 93 -9.85 13.15 7.58
C ALA A 93 -8.72 13.12 6.54
N PHE A 94 -7.55 13.68 6.88
CA PHE A 94 -6.39 13.61 5.99
C PHE A 94 -5.90 12.17 5.77
N ALA A 95 -5.86 11.34 6.82
CA ALA A 95 -5.52 9.93 6.72
C ALA A 95 -6.48 9.17 5.80
N ASN A 96 -7.79 9.45 5.83
CA ASN A 96 -8.78 8.87 4.90
C ASN A 96 -8.43 9.20 3.43
N PHE A 97 -8.18 10.47 3.14
CA PHE A 97 -7.87 10.93 1.79
C PHE A 97 -6.54 10.39 1.29
N ILE A 98 -5.52 10.33 2.14
CA ILE A 98 -4.25 9.71 1.78
C ILE A 98 -4.47 8.22 1.52
N GLY A 99 -5.15 7.47 2.39
CA GLY A 99 -5.40 6.05 2.19
C GLY A 99 -6.07 5.73 0.85
N LEU A 100 -7.14 6.45 0.54
CA LEU A 100 -7.84 6.33 -0.74
C LEU A 100 -6.95 6.78 -1.92
N GLY A 101 -6.30 7.93 -1.77
CA GLY A 101 -5.45 8.55 -2.80
C GLY A 101 -4.25 7.69 -3.16
N THR A 102 -3.54 7.14 -2.17
CA THR A 102 -2.37 6.27 -2.37
C THR A 102 -2.71 5.07 -3.25
N VAL A 103 -3.85 4.43 -3.03
CA VAL A 103 -4.24 3.26 -3.83
C VAL A 103 -4.62 3.65 -5.25
N LEU A 104 -5.40 4.73 -5.43
CA LEU A 104 -5.84 5.17 -6.76
C LEU A 104 -4.67 5.73 -7.59
N LEU A 105 -3.82 6.55 -6.97
CA LEU A 105 -2.59 7.06 -7.58
C LEU A 105 -1.64 5.92 -7.89
N GLY A 106 -1.44 4.97 -6.97
CA GLY A 106 -0.63 3.77 -7.19
C GLY A 106 -1.14 2.93 -8.36
N TYR A 107 -2.45 2.75 -8.48
CA TYR A 107 -3.03 2.07 -9.63
C TYR A 107 -2.78 2.80 -10.95
N GLN A 108 -3.00 4.12 -10.98
CA GLN A 108 -2.77 4.93 -12.17
C GLN A 108 -1.29 4.94 -12.55
N PHE A 109 -0.42 5.06 -11.56
CA PHE A 109 1.02 4.97 -11.66
C PHE A 109 1.44 3.67 -12.35
N LEU A 110 0.99 2.52 -11.85
CA LEU A 110 1.28 1.22 -12.43
C LEU A 110 0.77 1.10 -13.88
N LYS A 111 -0.38 1.69 -14.18
CA LYS A 111 -0.92 1.71 -15.55
C LYS A 111 -0.02 2.51 -16.51
N VAL A 112 0.53 3.64 -16.07
CA VAL A 112 1.47 4.46 -16.84
C VAL A 112 2.82 3.74 -16.98
N ALA A 113 3.35 3.17 -15.90
CA ALA A 113 4.59 2.40 -15.90
C ALA A 113 4.53 1.24 -16.91
N LYS A 114 3.44 0.47 -16.92
CA LYS A 114 3.25 -0.60 -17.93
C LYS A 114 3.30 -0.11 -19.38
N ARG A 115 2.97 1.15 -19.64
CA ARG A 115 2.93 1.73 -21.00
C ARG A 115 4.23 2.42 -21.40
N PHE A 116 4.92 3.06 -20.45
CA PHE A 116 6.08 3.90 -20.74
C PHE A 116 7.32 3.42 -19.98
N ILE A 117 8.33 3.01 -20.74
CA ILE A 117 9.60 2.48 -20.21
C ILE A 117 10.39 3.55 -19.46
N VAL A 118 10.50 4.76 -20.01
CA VAL A 118 11.23 5.89 -19.39
C VAL A 118 10.63 6.24 -18.04
N PHE A 119 9.30 6.32 -17.94
CA PHE A 119 8.60 6.56 -16.69
C PHE A 119 8.85 5.45 -15.66
N SER A 120 8.86 4.18 -16.09
CA SER A 120 9.17 3.06 -15.19
C SER A 120 10.58 3.12 -14.64
N LEU A 121 11.57 3.44 -15.49
CA LEU A 121 12.97 3.56 -15.09
C LEU A 121 13.21 4.77 -14.18
N LEU A 122 12.61 5.92 -14.51
CA LEU A 122 12.68 7.15 -13.70
C LEU A 122 12.12 6.96 -12.29
N MET A 123 11.19 6.03 -12.11
CA MET A 123 10.57 5.75 -10.83
C MET A 123 11.29 4.67 -10.06
N LEU A 124 11.81 3.67 -10.76
CA LEU A 124 12.58 2.59 -10.14
C LEU A 124 13.85 3.13 -9.46
N MET A 125 14.50 4.13 -10.06
CA MET A 125 15.69 4.79 -9.52
C MET A 125 15.48 5.43 -8.13
N PRO A 126 14.52 6.36 -7.91
CA PRO A 126 14.21 6.91 -6.59
C PRO A 126 13.78 5.86 -5.58
N PHE A 127 13.02 4.84 -5.99
CA PHE A 127 12.62 3.76 -5.09
C PHE A 127 13.84 2.98 -4.58
N TYR A 128 14.80 2.69 -5.45
CA TYR A 128 16.06 2.04 -5.08
C TYR A 128 16.95 2.92 -4.18
N LEU A 129 17.05 4.22 -4.47
CA LEU A 129 17.79 5.17 -3.65
C LEU A 129 17.16 5.35 -2.26
N PHE A 130 15.84 5.49 -2.20
CA PHE A 130 15.09 5.60 -0.96
C PHE A 130 15.17 4.32 -0.13
N PHE A 131 15.06 3.15 -0.78
CA PHE A 131 15.25 1.85 -0.14
C PHE A 131 16.65 1.72 0.48
N SER A 132 17.69 2.05 -0.29
CA SER A 132 19.07 2.00 0.20
C SER A 132 19.26 2.95 1.38
N PHE A 133 18.70 4.16 1.31
CA PHE A 133 18.75 5.13 2.41
C PHE A 133 18.00 4.67 3.66
N SER A 134 16.76 4.18 3.53
CA SER A 134 15.94 3.73 4.67
C SER A 134 16.54 2.51 5.37
N GLN A 135 17.17 1.61 4.61
CA GLN A 135 17.85 0.42 5.13
C GLN A 135 19.17 0.77 5.81
N LEU A 136 19.96 1.71 5.25
CA LEU A 136 21.29 2.04 5.77
C LEU A 136 21.26 2.83 7.08
N HIS A 137 20.24 3.65 7.31
CA HIS A 137 20.29 4.66 8.36
C HIS A 137 19.45 4.35 9.60
N GLY A 138 18.52 3.38 9.58
CA GLY A 138 17.69 3.02 10.73
C GLY A 138 16.82 4.15 11.31
N THR A 139 16.95 5.38 10.80
CA THR A 139 16.35 6.62 11.31
C THR A 139 14.83 6.55 11.30
N PHE A 140 14.25 5.76 10.40
CA PHE A 140 12.81 5.54 10.38
C PHE A 140 12.33 4.69 11.56
N LYS A 141 13.08 3.63 11.94
CA LYS A 141 12.80 2.81 13.12
C LYS A 141 12.90 3.65 14.39
N GLU A 142 13.91 4.51 14.50
CA GLU A 142 14.12 5.37 15.67
C GLU A 142 13.00 6.38 15.87
N ASN A 143 12.50 6.99 14.79
CA ASN A 143 11.47 8.03 14.88
C ASN A 143 10.03 7.49 14.93
N PHE A 144 9.78 6.30 14.37
CA PHE A 144 8.42 5.80 14.18
C PHE A 144 8.16 4.39 14.76
N GLY A 145 9.18 3.76 15.33
CA GLY A 145 9.11 2.44 15.93
C GLY A 145 9.17 1.28 14.94
N THR A 146 9.45 0.09 15.48
CA THR A 146 9.63 -1.16 14.72
C THR A 146 8.43 -1.55 13.83
N PRO A 147 7.17 -1.45 14.27
CA PRO A 147 6.03 -1.90 13.46
C PRO A 147 5.85 -1.07 12.19
N LEU A 148 6.00 0.26 12.27
CA LEU A 148 5.85 1.14 11.10
C LEU A 148 7.02 0.95 10.13
N HIS A 149 8.23 0.73 10.64
CA HIS A 149 9.38 0.40 9.83
C HIS A 149 9.18 -0.90 9.04
N LEU A 150 8.70 -1.96 9.70
CA LEU A 150 8.42 -3.25 9.05
C LEU A 150 7.34 -3.13 7.97
N PHE A 151 6.29 -2.36 8.23
CA PHE A 151 5.24 -2.12 7.24
C PHE A 151 5.77 -1.35 6.02
N LEU A 152 6.59 -0.32 6.25
CA LEU A 152 7.21 0.46 5.18
C LEU A 152 8.14 -0.42 4.33
N ASP A 153 8.97 -1.24 4.96
CA ASP A 153 9.87 -2.13 4.24
C ASP A 153 9.08 -3.13 3.38
N LEU A 154 8.05 -3.77 3.95
CA LEU A 154 7.17 -4.68 3.19
C LEU A 154 6.56 -3.99 1.95
N LEU A 155 6.13 -2.74 2.08
CA LEU A 155 5.59 -1.94 0.98
C LEU A 155 6.66 -1.61 -0.08
N LEU A 156 7.87 -1.27 0.34
CA LEU A 156 8.99 -0.97 -0.56
C LEU A 156 9.42 -2.21 -1.35
N TYR A 157 9.61 -3.34 -0.67
CA TYR A 157 9.93 -4.62 -1.30
C TYR A 157 8.85 -5.02 -2.31
N PHE A 158 7.57 -4.88 -1.97
CA PHE A 158 6.48 -5.12 -2.90
C PHE A 158 6.56 -4.20 -4.14
N SER A 159 6.71 -2.90 -3.93
CA SER A 159 6.67 -1.88 -4.99
C SER A 159 7.84 -2.03 -5.97
N ILE A 160 9.06 -2.19 -5.44
CA ILE A 160 10.27 -2.37 -6.24
C ILE A 160 10.20 -3.67 -7.04
N THR A 161 9.78 -4.77 -6.41
CA THR A 161 9.63 -6.07 -7.10
C THR A 161 8.64 -5.97 -8.25
N TYR A 162 7.47 -5.38 -8.01
CA TYR A 162 6.43 -5.26 -9.03
C TYR A 162 6.89 -4.38 -10.20
N LEU A 163 7.60 -3.28 -9.93
CA LEU A 163 8.13 -2.38 -10.96
C LEU A 163 9.29 -3.04 -11.75
N ALA A 164 10.17 -3.78 -11.08
CA ALA A 164 11.22 -4.56 -11.73
C ALA A 164 10.63 -5.64 -12.66
N LEU A 165 9.56 -6.31 -12.25
CA LEU A 165 8.83 -7.27 -13.11
C LEU A 165 8.19 -6.58 -14.32
N ILE A 166 7.63 -5.37 -14.18
CA ILE A 166 7.15 -4.59 -15.32
C ILE A 166 8.31 -4.30 -16.29
N VAL A 167 9.42 -3.75 -15.80
CA VAL A 167 10.57 -3.39 -16.65
C VAL A 167 11.19 -4.61 -17.32
N GLY A 168 11.37 -5.71 -16.57
CA GLY A 168 12.05 -6.90 -17.05
C GLY A 168 11.18 -7.78 -17.94
N MET A 169 9.90 -7.97 -17.59
CA MET A 169 9.01 -8.88 -18.31
C MET A 169 8.16 -8.19 -19.38
N ILE A 170 7.70 -6.95 -19.14
CA ILE A 170 6.85 -6.22 -20.10
C ILE A 170 7.74 -5.43 -21.06
N HIS A 171 8.68 -4.64 -20.53
CA HIS A 171 9.60 -3.84 -21.36
C HIS A 171 10.85 -4.61 -21.83
N LYS A 172 10.97 -5.89 -21.46
CA LYS A 172 12.03 -6.83 -21.89
C LYS A 172 13.47 -6.41 -21.52
N ILE A 173 13.67 -5.52 -20.54
CA ILE A 173 15.01 -5.16 -20.05
C ILE A 173 15.44 -6.15 -18.96
N LYS A 174 16.03 -7.28 -19.35
CA LYS A 174 16.44 -8.34 -18.41
C LYS A 174 17.50 -7.88 -17.39
N ALA A 175 18.31 -6.86 -17.74
CA ALA A 175 19.33 -6.31 -16.85
C ALA A 175 18.77 -5.80 -15.51
N VAL A 176 17.49 -5.41 -15.47
CA VAL A 176 16.84 -4.95 -14.24
C VAL A 176 16.80 -6.03 -13.15
N PHE A 177 16.77 -7.32 -13.53
CA PHE A 177 16.74 -8.42 -12.57
C PHE A 177 18.07 -8.58 -11.84
N TRP A 178 19.19 -8.27 -12.49
CA TRP A 178 20.50 -8.26 -11.85
C TRP A 178 20.59 -7.15 -10.82
N VAL A 179 20.16 -5.93 -11.18
CA VAL A 179 20.11 -4.79 -10.25
C VAL A 179 19.17 -5.09 -9.08
N PHE A 180 18.00 -5.68 -9.37
CA PHE A 180 17.05 -6.10 -8.35
C PHE A 180 17.65 -7.13 -7.39
N ALA A 181 18.27 -8.20 -7.91
CA ALA A 181 18.89 -9.23 -7.08
C ALA A 181 19.98 -8.65 -6.16
N ILE A 182 20.82 -7.76 -6.70
CA ILE A 182 21.87 -7.10 -5.91
C ILE A 182 21.26 -6.25 -4.80
N GLN A 183 20.26 -5.41 -5.11
CA GLN A 183 19.73 -4.46 -4.14
C GLN A 183 18.76 -5.07 -3.12
N ILE A 184 18.00 -6.11 -3.50
CA ILE A 184 16.95 -6.68 -2.66
C ILE A 184 17.44 -7.94 -1.94
N LEU A 185 18.25 -8.78 -2.59
CA LEU A 185 18.74 -10.02 -1.98
C LEU A 185 20.11 -9.84 -1.33
N VAL A 186 21.05 -9.18 -2.01
CA VAL A 186 22.46 -9.13 -1.55
C VAL A 186 22.71 -7.97 -0.58
N LEU A 187 22.27 -6.76 -0.91
CA LEU A 187 22.56 -5.56 -0.12
C LEU A 187 22.06 -5.64 1.33
N PRO A 188 20.84 -6.11 1.64
CA PRO A 188 20.37 -6.21 3.03
C PRO A 188 21.16 -7.22 3.86
N LEU A 189 21.69 -8.27 3.23
CA LEU A 189 22.55 -9.26 3.88
C LEU A 189 23.94 -8.69 4.17
N LEU A 190 24.47 -7.85 3.26
CA LEU A 190 25.74 -7.17 3.44
C LEU A 190 25.66 -6.04 4.48
N ILE A 191 24.53 -5.32 4.57
CA ILE A 191 24.33 -4.25 5.57
C ILE A 191 24.45 -4.80 6.99
N ASN A 192 23.97 -6.01 7.25
CA ASN A 192 24.12 -6.69 8.55
C ASN A 192 25.58 -7.02 8.92
N GLN A 193 26.51 -6.94 7.98
CA GLN A 193 27.94 -7.18 8.19
C GLN A 193 28.75 -5.88 8.27
N LEU A 194 28.14 -4.74 7.96
CA LEU A 194 28.79 -3.44 8.03
C LEU A 194 28.71 -2.89 9.46
N PRO A 195 29.73 -2.14 9.92
CA PRO A 195 29.83 -1.65 11.30
C PRO A 195 28.91 -0.43 11.53
N PHE A 196 27.63 -0.56 11.20
CA PHE A 196 26.63 0.45 11.52
C PHE A 196 26.04 0.19 12.91
N ASN A 197 25.82 1.24 13.69
CA ASN A 197 25.25 1.19 15.05
C ASN A 197 23.76 0.79 15.09
N THR A 198 23.20 0.30 14.00
CA THR A 198 21.78 -0.02 13.91
C THR A 198 21.54 -1.43 14.43
N GLU A 199 20.70 -1.57 15.45
CA GLU A 199 20.12 -2.86 15.89
C GLU A 199 19.21 -3.44 14.78
N TYR A 200 19.83 -3.88 13.70
CA TYR A 200 19.16 -4.46 12.54
C TYR A 200 19.12 -5.97 12.72
N SER A 201 17.99 -6.48 13.21
CA SER A 201 17.79 -7.93 13.31
C SER A 201 17.72 -8.53 11.91
N ALA A 202 18.46 -9.61 11.67
CA ALA A 202 18.42 -10.37 10.43
C ALA A 202 17.00 -10.91 10.09
N LEU A 203 16.08 -10.95 11.06
CA LEU A 203 14.69 -11.33 10.86
C LEU A 203 13.86 -10.27 10.11
N TYR A 204 14.24 -8.99 10.15
CA TYR A 204 13.51 -7.92 9.48
C TYR A 204 13.57 -8.01 7.94
N PRO A 205 14.74 -8.19 7.29
CA PRO A 205 14.80 -8.46 5.85
C PRO A 205 13.97 -9.68 5.44
N ILE A 206 13.97 -10.74 6.26
CA ILE A 206 13.26 -11.99 5.98
C ILE A 206 11.74 -11.73 5.95
N PHE A 207 11.21 -10.98 6.91
CA PHE A 207 9.81 -10.58 6.90
C PHE A 207 9.48 -9.71 5.67
N SER A 208 10.35 -8.78 5.31
CA SER A 208 10.16 -7.88 4.17
C SER A 208 10.17 -8.61 2.81
N TYR A 209 10.85 -9.75 2.69
CA TYR A 209 10.77 -10.61 1.50
C TYR A 209 9.36 -11.15 1.21
N SER A 210 8.47 -11.18 2.20
CA SER A 210 7.06 -11.51 1.96
C SER A 210 6.40 -10.50 1.00
N GLY A 211 6.82 -9.23 1.01
CA GLY A 211 6.42 -8.22 0.04
C GLY A 211 6.84 -8.56 -1.39
N THR A 212 8.06 -9.05 -1.58
CA THR A 212 8.56 -9.55 -2.88
C THR A 212 7.75 -10.74 -3.37
N ALA A 213 7.50 -11.73 -2.49
CA ALA A 213 6.71 -12.90 -2.84
C ALA A 213 5.27 -12.51 -3.23
N ALA A 214 4.64 -11.62 -2.47
CA ALA A 214 3.29 -11.12 -2.76
C ALA A 214 3.23 -10.37 -4.09
N ALA A 215 4.22 -9.52 -4.40
CA ALA A 215 4.30 -8.81 -5.68
C ALA A 215 4.45 -9.77 -6.86
N ALA A 216 5.32 -10.77 -6.76
CA ALA A 216 5.52 -11.77 -7.79
C ALA A 216 4.25 -12.59 -8.04
N LEU A 217 3.65 -13.14 -6.98
CA LEU A 217 2.38 -13.87 -7.04
C LEU A 217 1.31 -13.05 -7.76
N LEU A 218 1.10 -11.81 -7.32
CA LEU A 218 0.11 -10.93 -7.92
C LEU A 218 0.41 -10.66 -9.40
N PHE A 219 1.67 -10.39 -9.76
CA PHE A 219 2.06 -10.10 -11.13
C PHE A 219 1.76 -11.28 -12.07
N PHE A 220 2.16 -12.50 -11.69
CA PHE A 220 1.95 -13.69 -12.51
C PHE A 220 0.47 -14.10 -12.60
N LEU A 221 -0.29 -14.00 -11.51
CA LEU A 221 -1.74 -14.23 -11.53
C LEU A 221 -2.45 -13.28 -12.52
N LEU A 222 -2.06 -12.01 -12.54
CA LEU A 222 -2.65 -11.02 -13.44
C LEU A 222 -2.18 -11.20 -14.90
N LYS A 223 -0.94 -11.65 -15.11
CA LYS A 223 -0.42 -11.95 -16.45
C LYS A 223 -1.13 -13.16 -17.06
N GLY A 224 -1.28 -14.25 -16.31
CA GLY A 224 -1.94 -15.48 -16.77
C GLY A 224 -3.40 -15.26 -17.18
N ARG A 225 -4.15 -14.40 -16.47
CA ARG A 225 -5.52 -14.02 -16.85
C ARG A 225 -5.63 -13.28 -18.18
N LYS A 226 -4.56 -12.62 -18.63
CA LYS A 226 -4.53 -11.84 -19.87
C LYS A 226 -4.15 -12.67 -21.09
N GLU A 227 -3.57 -13.85 -20.89
CA GLU A 227 -3.25 -14.82 -21.94
C GLU A 227 -4.41 -15.79 -22.21
N GLN A 228 -5.40 -15.85 -21.31
CA GLN A 228 -6.59 -16.72 -21.41
C GLN A 228 -7.84 -16.04 -22.01
N ASN A 229 -7.82 -14.72 -22.21
CA ASN A 229 -8.89 -13.91 -22.79
C ASN A 229 -8.41 -13.23 -24.08
#